data_AF-A0A7K6T570-F1
#
_entry.id   AF-A0A7K6T570-F1
#
_cell.length_a   1.000
_cell.length_b   1.000
_cell.length_c   1.000
_cell.angle_alpha   90.00
_cell.angle_beta   90.00
_cell.angle_gamma   90.00
#
_symmetry.space_group_name_H-M   'P 1'
#
loop_
_entity.id
_entity.type
_entity.pdbx_description
1 polymer ?
#
loop_
_entity_poly.entity_id
_entity_poly.type
_entity_poly.pdbx_seq_one_letter_code
_entity_poly.pdbx_strand_id
1 'polypeptide(L)'
;IQTGEKPFTCSECGKSFREKKSLIIHERIHTGEKPFTCTNCGKSFREKKKLTVHQRIHTGEKPFTCTDCGKSFVQRQHLLMHQRIHT
;
A
#
# COMPACT_ATOMS: atom_id res chain seq x y z
N ILE A 1 0.63 3.71 -29.01
CA ILE A 1 0.64 2.27 -28.65
C ILE A 1 1.51 2.13 -27.41
N GLN A 2 0.93 2.01 -26.22
CA GLN A 2 1.71 1.73 -25.01
C GLN A 2 1.59 0.22 -24.79
N THR A 3 2.54 -0.55 -25.33
CA THR A 3 2.59 -1.99 -25.05
C THR A 3 2.68 -2.14 -23.53
N GLY A 4 1.75 -2.88 -22.94
CA GLY A 4 1.68 -3.14 -21.50
C GLY A 4 2.81 -4.06 -21.03
N GLU A 5 4.01 -3.88 -21.57
CA GLU A 5 5.16 -4.73 -21.35
C GLU A 5 5.56 -4.70 -19.88
N LYS A 6 5.73 -5.91 -19.35
CA LYS A 6 6.19 -6.18 -18.00
C LYS A 6 7.49 -6.98 -18.11
N PRO A 7 8.61 -6.33 -18.44
CA PRO A 7 9.84 -7.04 -18.75
C PRO A 7 10.51 -7.69 -17.53
N PHE A 8 10.08 -7.31 -16.31
CA PHE A 8 10.69 -7.80 -15.07
C PHE A 8 9.86 -8.94 -14.48
N THR A 9 10.30 -10.18 -14.67
CA THR A 9 9.59 -11.37 -14.19
C THR A 9 10.23 -11.93 -12.93
N CYS A 10 9.39 -12.24 -11.94
CA CYS A 10 9.79 -12.94 -10.72
C CYS A 10 10.09 -14.40 -11.02
N SER A 11 11.30 -14.87 -10.71
CA SER A 11 11.74 -16.24 -10.95
C SER A 11 10.98 -17.27 -10.11
N GLU A 12 10.55 -16.90 -8.90
CA GLU A 12 9.92 -17.84 -7.97
C GLU A 12 8.43 -18.10 -8.23
N CYS A 13 7.72 -17.14 -8.85
CA CYS A 13 6.27 -17.27 -9.08
C CYS A 13 5.79 -16.84 -10.47
N GLY A 14 6.71 -16.48 -11.37
CA GLY A 14 6.41 -16.07 -12.75
C GLY A 14 5.67 -14.73 -12.91
N LYS A 15 5.40 -14.00 -11.82
CA LYS A 15 4.71 -12.70 -11.91
C LYS A 15 5.61 -11.64 -12.56
N SER A 16 5.07 -10.97 -13.57
CA SER A 16 5.78 -9.90 -14.27
C SER A 16 5.36 -8.49 -13.81
N PHE A 17 6.33 -7.59 -13.82
CA PHE A 17 6.22 -6.20 -13.39
C PHE A 17 6.76 -5.25 -14.46
N ARG A 18 6.19 -4.04 -14.53
CA ARG A 18 6.64 -2.98 -15.44
C ARG A 18 7.95 -2.34 -15.00
N GLU A 19 8.24 -2.36 -13.70
CA GLU A 19 9.41 -1.71 -13.11
C GLU A 19 10.22 -2.69 -12.26
N LYS A 20 11.56 -2.63 -12.38
CA LYS A 20 12.48 -3.44 -11.56
C LYS A 20 12.26 -3.21 -10.06
N LYS A 21 12.01 -1.97 -9.64
CA LYS A 21 11.71 -1.63 -8.24
C LYS A 21 10.47 -2.39 -7.72
N SER A 22 9.45 -2.54 -8.56
CA SER A 22 8.24 -3.28 -8.19
C SER A 22 8.51 -4.77 -8.05
N LEU A 23 9.35 -5.34 -8.92
CA LEU A 23 9.82 -6.73 -8.78
C LEU A 23 10.60 -6.93 -7.47
N ILE A 24 11.58 -6.07 -7.16
CA ILE A 24 12.38 -6.18 -5.92
C ILE A 24 11.49 -6.12 -4.66
N ILE A 25 10.52 -5.19 -4.63
CA ILE A 25 9.57 -5.10 -3.51
C ILE A 25 8.71 -6.36 -3.44
N HIS A 26 8.34 -6.93 -4.58
CA HIS A 26 7.58 -8.18 -4.64
C HIS A 26 8.39 -9.38 -4.17
N GLU A 27 9.69 -9.47 -4.46
CA GLU A 27 10.54 -10.58 -4.00
C GLU A 27 10.62 -10.66 -2.47
N ARG A 28 10.49 -9.53 -1.77
CA ARG A 28 10.32 -9.50 -0.29
C ARG A 28 9.10 -10.28 0.20
N ILE A 29 8.17 -10.62 -0.70
CA ILE A 29 7.04 -11.47 -0.37
C ILE A 29 7.48 -12.88 -0.03
N HIS A 30 8.44 -13.38 -0.79
CA HIS A 30 8.91 -14.74 -0.69
C HIS A 30 10.01 -14.89 0.36
N THR A 31 10.94 -13.93 0.42
CA THR A 31 11.99 -13.91 1.46
C THR A 31 11.46 -13.59 2.86
N GLY A 32 10.25 -13.01 2.95
CA GLY A 32 9.69 -12.53 4.21
C GLY A 32 10.33 -11.25 4.75
N GLU A 33 11.29 -10.66 4.04
CA GLU A 33 12.01 -9.44 4.44
C GLU A 33 11.04 -8.28 4.68
N LYS A 34 11.15 -7.66 5.86
CA LYS A 34 10.33 -6.50 6.25
C LYS A 34 11.23 -5.41 6.86
N PRO A 35 11.88 -4.59 6.02
CA PRO A 35 12.90 -3.63 6.49
C PRO A 35 12.36 -2.49 7.34
N PHE A 36 11.05 -2.23 7.26
CA PHE A 36 10.45 -1.03 7.83
C PHE A 36 9.69 -1.38 9.10
N THR A 37 10.31 -1.18 10.26
CA THR A 37 9.72 -1.48 11.57
C THR A 37 9.05 -0.27 12.18
N CYS A 38 7.85 -0.47 12.71
CA CYS A 38 7.14 0.52 13.50
C CYS A 38 7.75 0.61 14.90
N THR A 39 8.25 1.78 15.28
CA THR A 39 8.85 2.03 16.59
C THR A 39 7.83 1.96 17.73
N ASN A 40 6.56 2.25 17.46
CA ASN A 40 5.52 2.28 18.50
C ASN A 40 5.05 0.87 18.92
N CYS A 41 5.14 -0.13 18.04
CA CYS A 41 4.60 -1.47 18.33
C CYS A 41 5.42 -2.64 17.79
N GLY A 42 6.63 -2.39 17.26
CA GLY A 42 7.53 -3.41 16.72
C GLY A 42 7.08 -4.07 15.41
N LYS A 43 5.91 -3.71 14.86
CA LYS A 43 5.39 -4.33 13.64
C LYS A 43 6.19 -3.91 12.40
N SER A 44 6.65 -4.90 11.62
CA SER A 44 7.46 -4.65 10.42
C SER A 44 6.69 -4.77 9.09
N PHE A 45 7.12 -4.00 8.08
CA PHE A 45 6.50 -3.88 6.76
C PHE A 45 7.52 -4.01 5.63
N ARG A 46 7.06 -4.49 4.46
CA ARG A 46 7.88 -4.64 3.23
C ARG A 46 8.15 -3.32 2.51
N GLU A 47 7.31 -2.31 2.75
CA GLU A 47 7.38 -1.00 2.09
C GLU A 47 7.21 0.15 3.09
N LYS A 48 8.01 1.21 2.93
CA LYS A 48 7.93 2.44 3.76
C LYS A 48 6.53 3.05 3.75
N LYS A 49 5.87 3.12 2.59
CA LYS A 49 4.51 3.67 2.46
C LYS A 49 3.49 2.92 3.32
N LYS A 50 3.67 1.60 3.50
CA LYS A 50 2.79 0.78 4.34
C LYS A 50 3.04 1.05 5.82
N LEU A 51 4.30 1.26 6.22
CA LEU A 51 4.63 1.72 7.57
C LEU A 51 4.04 3.10 7.86
N THR A 52 4.19 4.08 6.96
CA THR A 52 3.63 5.43 7.16
C THR A 52 2.11 5.39 7.33
N VAL A 53 1.40 4.65 6.47
CA VAL A 53 -0.05 4.48 6.61
C VAL A 53 -0.41 3.74 7.91
N HIS A 54 0.39 2.75 8.31
CA HIS A 54 0.20 2.06 9.59
C HIS A 54 0.37 3.01 10.78
N GLN A 55 1.37 3.90 10.77
CA GLN A 55 1.59 4.85 11.87
C GLN A 55 0.38 5.73 12.16
N ARG A 56 -0.47 5.98 11.16
CA ARG A 56 -1.72 6.72 11.34
C ARG A 56 -2.66 6.10 12.37
N ILE A 57 -2.62 4.78 12.56
CA ILE A 57 -3.45 4.12 13.59
C ILE A 57 -3.04 4.55 15.00
N HIS A 58 -1.75 4.86 15.21
CA HIS A 58 -1.24 5.29 16.51
C HIS A 58 -1.55 6.76 16.76
N THR A 59 -1.50 7.58 15.71
CA THR A 59 -1.79 9.02 15.80
C THR A 59 -3.27 9.37 15.74
N GLY A 60 -4.13 8.45 15.26
CA GLY A 60 -5.53 8.73 14.94
C GLY A 60 -5.74 9.56 13.67
N GLU A 61 -4.69 9.91 12.92
CA GLU A 61 -4.77 10.74 11.71
C GLU A 61 -5.68 10.09 10.63
N LYS A 62 -6.71 10.84 10.20
CA LYS A 62 -7.64 10.44 9.14
C LYS A 62 -7.76 11.56 8.09
N PRO A 63 -6.82 11.67 7.14
CA PRO A 63 -6.71 12.84 6.25
C PRO A 63 -7.84 12.97 5.23
N PHE A 64 -8.59 11.89 5.00
CA PHE A 64 -9.55 11.81 3.90
C PHE A 64 -10.96 11.89 4.44
N THR A 65 -11.59 13.07 4.35
CA THR A 65 -12.94 13.31 4.86
C THR A 65 -13.96 13.26 3.73
N CYS A 66 -15.07 12.55 3.96
CA CYS A 66 -16.24 12.56 3.10
C CYS A 66 -16.98 13.89 3.25
N THR A 67 -17.20 14.57 2.13
CA THR A 67 -17.92 15.86 2.09
C THR A 67 -19.40 15.71 2.35
N ASP A 68 -19.99 14.55 2.03
CA ASP A 68 -21.44 14.33 2.13
C ASP A 68 -21.89 14.05 3.58
N CYS A 69 -21.05 13.41 4.39
CA CYS A 69 -21.42 13.00 5.77
C CYS A 69 -20.35 13.28 6.85
N GLY A 70 -19.23 13.92 6.50
CA GLY A 70 -18.16 14.26 7.44
C GLY A 70 -17.32 13.09 7.95
N LYS A 71 -17.59 11.85 7.53
CA LYS A 71 -16.79 10.68 7.96
C LYS A 71 -15.37 10.72 7.40
N SER A 72 -14.36 10.56 8.25
CA SER A 72 -12.95 10.56 7.86
C SER A 72 -12.32 9.16 7.81
N PHE A 73 -11.37 8.98 6.89
CA PHE A 73 -10.70 7.73 6.58
C PHE A 73 -9.17 7.89 6.57
N VAL A 74 -8.47 6.82 6.94
CA VAL A 74 -6.99 6.77 6.94
C VAL A 74 -6.41 6.72 5.52
N GLN A 75 -7.15 6.14 4.57
CA GLN A 75 -6.70 5.93 3.19
C GLN A 75 -7.76 6.41 2.18
N ARG A 76 -7.30 7.05 1.10
CA ARG A 76 -8.15 7.58 0.03
C ARG A 76 -9.06 6.53 -0.59
N GLN A 77 -8.55 5.32 -0.83
CA GLN A 77 -9.32 4.23 -1.41
C GLN A 77 -10.54 3.82 -0.56
N HIS A 78 -10.45 3.94 0.78
CA HIS A 78 -11.57 3.67 1.66
C HIS A 78 -12.62 4.80 1.59
N LEU A 79 -12.18 6.05 1.47
CA LEU A 79 -13.09 7.17 1.18
C LEU A 79 -13.82 6.97 -0.15
N LEU A 80 -13.10 6.62 -1.22
CA LEU A 80 -13.71 6.40 -2.55
C LEU A 80 -14.71 5.24 -2.54
N MET A 81 -14.41 4.16 -1.82
CA MET A 81 -15.36 3.06 -1.63
C MET A 81 -16.58 3.53 -0.83
N HIS A 82 -16.36 4.29 0.25
CA HIS A 82 -17.42 4.84 1.07
C HIS A 82 -18.35 5.77 0.28
N GLN A 83 -17.83 6.62 -0.59
CA GLN A 83 -18.64 7.54 -1.37
C GLN A 83 -19.67 6.84 -2.28
N ARG A 84 -19.44 5.58 -2.64
CA ARG A 84 -20.42 4.77 -3.40
C ARG A 84 -21.70 4.48 -2.65
N ILE A 85 -21.78 4.77 -1.35
CA ILE A 85 -23.03 4.63 -0.59
C ILE A 85 -23.89 5.90 -0.66
N HIS A 86 -23.33 7.03 -1.10
CA HIS A 86 -24.03 8.31 -1.21
C HIS A 86 -24.52 8.61 -2.62
N THR A 87 -24.11 7.81 -3.60
CA THR A 87 -24.77 7.70 -4.91
C THR A 87 -26.07 6.93 -4.76
#